data_AF-A0AAW6FRL1-F1
#
_entry.id   AF-A0AAW6FRL1-F1
#
_cell.length_a   1.000
_cell.length_b   1.000
_cell.length_c   1.000
_cell.angle_alpha   90.00
_cell.angle_beta   90.00
_cell.angle_gamma   90.00
#
_symmetry.space_group_name_H-M   'P 1'
#
loop_
_entity.id
_entity.type
_entity.pdbx_description
1 polymer ?
#
loop_
_entity_poly.entity_id
_entity_poly.type
_entity_poly.pdbx_seq_one_letter_code
_entity_poly.pdbx_strand_id
1 'polypeptide(L)'
;MGVFVAFHDKWAIFKEKYGLNQEIQKITTYLDMRIVQDNLCLFAPGVSISFDRACFSGAIDTNKDRILELITRFEEEKEIYREACEALKGFTFDEYIVLIKRFLLGVPEEKLRLAKKNPFIIEDIIVSFASKDNDYLYQNSILDRYTELKKEHLSLFEKLIKSIQENLEQEIEPYREIYPLKTNFLAYNKRTGAYRRKSTICSIWIALMKKQIPKEEVYRFLPMYPGGKQMMKFI
;
A
#
# COMPACT_ATOMS: atom_id res chain seq x y z
N MET A 1 28.65 -4.47 9.04
CA MET A 1 27.21 -4.18 9.15
C MET A 1 26.53 -4.77 7.92
N GLY A 2 25.45 -5.54 8.09
CA GLY A 2 24.67 -6.04 6.95
C GLY A 2 24.00 -4.89 6.20
N VAL A 3 23.92 -4.99 4.87
CA VAL A 3 23.23 -4.01 4.03
C VAL A 3 21.74 -4.05 4.37
N PHE A 4 21.14 -2.89 4.66
CA PHE A 4 19.69 -2.79 4.82
C PHE A 4 19.04 -3.04 3.46
N VAL A 5 18.25 -4.10 3.35
CA VAL A 5 17.51 -4.42 2.14
C VAL A 5 16.11 -3.81 2.24
N ALA A 6 15.72 -3.06 1.21
CA ALA A 6 14.42 -2.40 1.19
C ALA A 6 13.28 -3.42 1.19
N PHE A 7 12.12 -3.07 1.73
CA PHE A 7 10.97 -3.96 1.69
C PHE A 7 10.50 -4.16 0.26
N HIS A 8 10.60 -3.15 -0.60
CA HIS A 8 10.17 -3.26 -1.99
C HIS A 8 10.93 -4.36 -2.75
N ASP A 9 12.23 -4.53 -2.50
CA ASP A 9 13.04 -5.59 -3.09
C ASP A 9 12.61 -6.97 -2.59
N LYS A 10 12.46 -7.09 -1.26
CA LYS A 10 11.98 -8.32 -0.62
C LYS A 10 10.57 -8.70 -1.09
N TRP A 11 9.71 -7.70 -1.24
CA TRP A 11 8.35 -7.84 -1.72
C TRP A 11 8.32 -8.25 -3.19
N ALA A 12 9.16 -7.70 -4.07
CA ALA A 12 9.22 -8.09 -5.46
C ALA A 12 9.55 -9.58 -5.61
N ILE A 13 10.57 -10.06 -4.89
CA ILE A 13 10.95 -11.48 -4.86
C ILE A 13 9.82 -12.33 -4.28
N PHE A 14 9.18 -11.89 -3.20
CA PHE A 14 8.04 -12.59 -2.60
C PHE A 14 6.87 -12.69 -3.58
N LYS A 15 6.51 -11.58 -4.22
CA LYS A 15 5.41 -11.47 -5.18
C LYS A 15 5.61 -12.41 -6.36
N GLU A 16 6.83 -12.48 -6.89
CA GLU A 16 7.18 -13.39 -7.99
C GLU A 16 7.11 -14.86 -7.53
N LYS A 17 7.79 -15.19 -6.42
CA LYS A 17 7.84 -16.56 -5.88
C LYS A 17 6.46 -17.15 -5.59
N TYR A 18 5.54 -16.32 -5.11
CA TYR A 18 4.20 -16.73 -4.73
C TYR A 18 3.16 -16.44 -5.83
N GLY A 19 3.57 -16.00 -7.03
CA GLY A 19 2.63 -15.80 -8.14
C GLY A 19 1.57 -14.70 -7.90
N LEU A 20 1.80 -13.77 -6.98
CA LEU A 20 0.82 -12.73 -6.60
C LEU A 20 0.49 -11.73 -7.73
N ASN A 21 1.25 -11.75 -8.83
CA ASN A 21 0.87 -11.02 -10.05
C ASN A 21 -0.48 -11.49 -10.60
N GLN A 22 -0.77 -12.80 -10.54
CA GLN A 22 -2.03 -13.37 -11.00
C GLN A 22 -3.19 -12.88 -10.13
N GLU A 23 -3.02 -12.90 -8.81
CA GLU A 23 -4.01 -12.38 -7.85
C GLU A 23 -4.33 -10.91 -8.07
N ILE A 24 -3.31 -10.08 -8.37
CA ILE A 24 -3.52 -8.68 -8.73
C ILE A 24 -4.28 -8.54 -10.05
N GLN A 25 -4.02 -9.41 -11.02
CA GLN A 25 -4.78 -9.45 -12.25
C GLN A 25 -6.25 -9.82 -11.98
N LYS A 26 -6.52 -10.81 -11.12
CA LYS A 26 -7.90 -11.16 -10.71
C LYS A 26 -8.63 -9.97 -10.07
N ILE A 27 -7.95 -9.24 -9.16
CA ILE A 27 -8.49 -8.01 -8.56
C ILE A 27 -8.80 -6.96 -9.64
N THR A 28 -7.90 -6.78 -10.61
CA THR A 28 -8.06 -5.79 -11.69
C THR A 28 -9.24 -6.14 -12.59
N THR A 29 -9.31 -7.40 -13.05
CA THR A 29 -10.44 -7.94 -13.82
C THR A 29 -11.76 -7.78 -13.06
N TYR A 30 -11.80 -8.10 -11.77
CA TYR A 30 -13.00 -7.89 -10.95
C TYR A 30 -13.48 -6.43 -10.98
N LEU A 31 -12.56 -5.48 -10.85
CA LEU A 31 -12.90 -4.06 -10.80
C LEU A 31 -13.31 -3.51 -12.17
N ASP A 32 -12.65 -3.92 -13.24
CA ASP A 32 -13.05 -3.56 -14.60
C ASP A 32 -14.47 -4.08 -14.90
N MET A 33 -14.77 -5.34 -14.53
CA MET A 33 -16.10 -5.92 -14.71
C MET A 33 -17.15 -5.29 -13.80
N ARG A 34 -16.77 -4.87 -12.59
CA ARG A 34 -17.67 -4.12 -11.70
C ARG A 34 -18.05 -2.76 -12.31
N ILE A 35 -17.11 -2.04 -12.93
CA ILE A 35 -17.42 -0.79 -13.65
C ILE A 35 -18.46 -1.07 -14.73
N VAL A 36 -18.32 -2.16 -15.47
CA VAL A 36 -19.32 -2.58 -16.48
C VAL A 36 -20.66 -2.88 -15.83
N GLN A 37 -20.72 -3.61 -14.71
CA GLN A 37 -21.97 -3.92 -14.03
C GLN A 37 -22.69 -2.64 -13.54
N ASP A 38 -21.96 -1.73 -12.88
CA ASP A 38 -22.51 -0.46 -12.41
C ASP A 38 -23.01 0.39 -13.59
N ASN A 39 -22.31 0.38 -14.73
CA ASN A 39 -22.74 1.04 -15.96
C ASN A 39 -23.92 0.33 -16.66
N LEU A 40 -23.98 -1.01 -16.65
CA LEU A 40 -25.10 -1.79 -17.19
C LEU A 40 -26.39 -1.56 -16.41
N CYS A 41 -26.30 -1.35 -15.09
CA CYS A 41 -27.44 -0.89 -14.29
C CYS A 41 -27.97 0.49 -14.74
N LEU A 42 -27.13 1.35 -15.33
CA LEU A 42 -27.58 2.60 -15.97
C LEU A 42 -28.29 2.35 -17.32
N PHE A 43 -28.03 1.22 -17.98
CA PHE A 43 -28.64 0.84 -19.26
C PHE A 43 -29.95 0.05 -19.15
N ALA A 44 -30.39 -0.29 -17.93
CA ALA A 44 -31.60 -1.08 -17.70
C ALA A 44 -32.65 -0.44 -16.77
N PRO A 45 -33.27 0.71 -17.13
CA PRO A 45 -34.63 1.00 -16.71
C PRO A 45 -35.59 0.59 -17.84
N GLY A 46 -35.96 -0.69 -17.91
CA GLY A 46 -37.07 -1.15 -18.74
C GLY A 46 -36.71 -1.99 -19.97
N VAL A 47 -37.66 -2.86 -20.30
CA VAL A 47 -37.60 -3.93 -21.28
C VAL A 47 -37.56 -3.37 -22.72
N SER A 48 -36.41 -2.89 -23.20
CA SER A 48 -35.99 -2.99 -24.62
C SER A 48 -34.55 -2.48 -24.77
N ILE A 49 -33.59 -3.38 -24.90
CA ILE A 49 -32.18 -3.02 -25.12
C ILE A 49 -31.99 -2.82 -26.63
N SER A 50 -32.06 -1.56 -27.09
CA SER A 50 -31.41 -1.15 -28.34
C SER A 50 -30.05 -0.53 -27.97
N PHE A 51 -28.94 -1.12 -28.42
CA PHE A 51 -27.58 -0.65 -28.14
C PHE A 51 -27.34 0.84 -28.52
N ASP A 52 -28.14 1.38 -29.44
CA ASP A 52 -28.06 2.78 -29.90
C ASP A 52 -28.57 3.83 -28.88
N ARG A 53 -29.20 3.42 -27.78
CA ARG A 53 -29.75 4.32 -26.74
C ARG A 53 -29.06 4.21 -25.39
N ALA A 54 -27.90 3.55 -25.34
CA ALA A 54 -27.08 3.48 -24.14
C ALA A 54 -26.62 4.89 -23.73
N CYS A 55 -27.19 5.42 -22.64
CA CYS A 55 -26.88 6.76 -22.14
C CYS A 55 -25.60 6.71 -21.29
N PHE A 56 -24.44 6.92 -21.93
CA PHE A 56 -23.11 6.92 -21.27
C PHE A 56 -22.84 8.16 -20.40
N SER A 57 -23.80 9.09 -20.27
CA SER A 57 -23.60 10.37 -19.56
C SER A 57 -23.50 10.23 -18.04
N GLY A 58 -23.89 9.08 -17.47
CA GLY A 58 -23.77 8.77 -16.05
C GLY A 58 -22.61 7.84 -15.68
N ALA A 59 -21.88 7.31 -16.66
CA ALA A 59 -20.78 6.39 -16.42
C ALA A 59 -19.53 7.15 -15.95
N ILE A 60 -18.85 6.62 -14.92
CA ILE A 60 -17.60 7.19 -14.40
C ILE A 60 -16.49 7.16 -15.48
N ASP A 61 -16.59 6.24 -16.43
CA ASP A 61 -15.75 6.15 -17.62
C ASP A 61 -16.64 6.29 -18.87
N THR A 62 -16.42 7.34 -19.64
CA THR A 62 -17.25 7.69 -20.82
C THR A 62 -16.73 7.08 -22.11
N ASN A 63 -15.63 6.30 -22.07
CA ASN A 63 -15.06 5.70 -23.26
C ASN A 63 -15.84 4.45 -23.68
N LYS A 64 -16.76 4.64 -24.63
CA LYS A 64 -17.61 3.59 -25.21
C LYS A 64 -16.82 2.37 -25.71
N ASP A 65 -15.65 2.59 -26.31
CA ASP A 65 -14.84 1.50 -26.88
C ASP A 65 -14.28 0.60 -25.78
N ARG A 66 -13.85 1.19 -24.65
CA ARG A 66 -13.40 0.43 -23.47
C ARG A 66 -14.54 -0.38 -22.85
N ILE A 67 -15.75 0.20 -22.76
CA ILE A 67 -16.91 -0.52 -22.21
C ILE A 67 -17.30 -1.70 -23.12
N LEU A 68 -17.31 -1.49 -24.43
CA LEU A 68 -17.57 -2.57 -25.39
C LEU A 68 -16.51 -3.66 -25.31
N GLU A 69 -15.23 -3.30 -25.21
CA GLU A 69 -14.13 -4.26 -25.03
C GLU A 69 -14.35 -5.13 -23.79
N LEU A 70 -14.65 -4.52 -22.64
CA LEU A 70 -14.89 -5.24 -21.39
C LEU A 70 -16.13 -6.16 -21.47
N ILE A 71 -17.21 -5.72 -22.12
CA ILE A 71 -18.39 -6.56 -22.36
C ILE A 71 -18.04 -7.75 -23.24
N THR A 72 -17.28 -7.54 -24.33
CA THR A 72 -16.92 -8.64 -25.25
C THR A 72 -16.02 -9.68 -24.60
N ARG A 73 -15.18 -9.28 -23.64
CA ARG A 73 -14.28 -10.15 -22.89
C ARG A 73 -14.92 -10.79 -21.65
N PHE A 74 -16.16 -10.42 -21.32
CA PHE A 74 -16.81 -10.90 -20.09
C PHE A 74 -16.92 -12.42 -20.05
N GLU A 75 -17.33 -13.07 -21.14
CA GLU A 75 -17.47 -14.54 -21.13
C GLU A 75 -16.11 -15.24 -20.97
N GLU A 76 -15.02 -14.64 -21.47
CA GLU A 76 -13.65 -15.16 -21.33
C GLU A 76 -13.12 -15.01 -19.90
N GLU A 77 -13.52 -13.95 -19.20
CA GLU A 77 -13.00 -13.58 -17.87
C GLU A 77 -13.98 -13.86 -16.71
N LYS A 78 -15.15 -14.42 -17.02
CA LYS A 78 -16.22 -14.71 -16.06
C LYS A 78 -15.78 -15.60 -14.90
N GLU A 79 -14.93 -16.59 -15.16
CA GLU A 79 -14.42 -17.47 -14.10
C GLU A 79 -13.48 -16.72 -13.16
N ILE A 80 -12.58 -15.89 -13.70
CA ILE A 80 -11.70 -15.01 -12.91
C ILE A 80 -12.54 -14.06 -12.04
N TYR A 81 -13.59 -13.47 -12.63
CA TYR A 81 -14.53 -12.61 -11.90
C TYR A 81 -15.21 -13.35 -10.73
N ARG A 82 -15.66 -14.58 -10.96
CA ARG A 82 -16.32 -15.42 -9.96
C ARG A 82 -15.38 -15.77 -8.81
N GLU A 83 -14.16 -16.21 -9.12
CA GLU A 83 -13.11 -16.50 -8.12
C GLU A 83 -12.82 -15.27 -7.26
N ALA A 84 -12.65 -14.11 -7.88
CA ALA A 84 -12.42 -12.86 -7.17
C ALA A 84 -13.60 -12.47 -6.27
N CYS A 85 -14.84 -12.66 -6.72
CA CYS A 85 -16.02 -12.43 -5.90
C CYS A 85 -16.06 -13.32 -4.65
N GLU A 86 -15.72 -14.60 -4.78
CA GLU A 86 -15.65 -15.51 -3.63
C GLU A 86 -14.57 -15.09 -2.63
N ALA A 87 -13.36 -14.77 -3.10
CA ALA A 87 -12.28 -14.29 -2.24
C ALA A 87 -12.68 -13.00 -1.49
N LEU A 88 -13.39 -12.09 -2.16
CA LEU A 88 -13.87 -10.84 -1.58
C LEU A 88 -14.98 -11.02 -0.54
N LYS A 89 -15.72 -12.13 -0.51
CA LYS A 89 -16.68 -12.40 0.59
C LYS A 89 -15.97 -12.55 1.94
N GLY A 90 -14.72 -12.99 1.93
CA GLY A 90 -13.88 -13.06 3.13
C GLY A 90 -13.28 -11.72 3.56
N PHE A 91 -13.49 -10.64 2.81
CA PHE A 91 -12.95 -9.32 3.16
C PHE A 91 -13.76 -8.67 4.27
N THR A 92 -13.05 -8.04 5.19
CA THR A 92 -13.66 -7.04 6.06
C THR A 92 -14.06 -5.81 5.23
N PHE A 93 -15.05 -5.05 5.71
CA PHE A 93 -15.45 -3.80 5.07
C PHE A 93 -14.27 -2.84 4.89
N ASP A 94 -13.36 -2.78 5.88
CA ASP A 94 -12.18 -1.92 5.82
C ASP A 94 -11.19 -2.34 4.73
N GLU A 95 -10.95 -3.64 4.57
CA GLU A 95 -10.10 -4.17 3.49
C GLU A 95 -10.70 -3.86 2.13
N TYR A 96 -12.00 -4.09 1.98
CA TYR A 96 -12.72 -3.81 0.75
C TYR A 96 -12.60 -2.34 0.35
N ILE A 97 -12.80 -1.41 1.29
CA ILE A 97 -12.65 0.03 1.04
C ILE A 97 -11.24 0.41 0.60
N VAL A 98 -10.20 -0.21 1.16
CA VAL A 98 -8.82 0.05 0.74
C VAL A 98 -8.60 -0.47 -0.68
N LEU A 99 -9.08 -1.67 -1.00
CA LEU A 99 -8.97 -2.26 -2.33
C LEU A 99 -9.63 -1.34 -3.38
N ILE A 100 -10.86 -0.90 -3.14
CA ILE A 100 -11.57 0.02 -4.04
C ILE A 100 -10.80 1.34 -4.18
N LYS A 101 -10.36 1.96 -3.09
CA LYS A 101 -9.61 3.21 -3.17
C LYS A 101 -8.32 3.06 -3.97
N ARG A 102 -7.59 1.95 -3.80
CA ARG A 102 -6.31 1.74 -4.47
C ARG A 102 -6.46 1.43 -5.95
N PHE A 103 -7.33 0.48 -6.28
CA PHE A 103 -7.36 -0.13 -7.60
C PHE A 103 -8.45 0.43 -8.51
N LEU A 104 -9.58 0.89 -7.96
CA LEU A 104 -10.65 1.54 -8.75
C LEU A 104 -10.45 3.06 -8.83
N LEU A 105 -10.23 3.71 -7.68
CA LEU A 105 -10.16 5.18 -7.60
C LEU A 105 -8.75 5.74 -7.81
N GLY A 106 -7.74 4.87 -8.00
CA GLY A 106 -6.35 5.28 -8.23
C GLY A 106 -5.75 6.10 -7.09
N VAL A 107 -6.23 5.95 -5.85
CA VAL A 107 -5.69 6.70 -4.71
C VAL A 107 -4.23 6.28 -4.48
N PRO A 108 -3.28 7.25 -4.43
CA PRO A 108 -1.88 6.95 -4.22
C PRO A 108 -1.61 6.15 -2.93
N GLU A 109 -0.69 5.20 -3.00
CA GLU A 109 -0.35 4.32 -1.88
C GLU A 109 0.06 5.07 -0.63
N GLU A 110 0.83 6.16 -0.78
CA GLU A 110 1.26 7.01 0.33
C GLU A 110 0.07 7.57 1.11
N LYS A 111 -0.99 8.02 0.41
CA LYS A 111 -2.20 8.54 1.05
C LYS A 111 -2.92 7.44 1.83
N LEU A 112 -2.95 6.22 1.30
CA LEU A 112 -3.59 5.08 1.96
C LEU A 112 -2.80 4.63 3.20
N ARG A 113 -1.46 4.50 3.08
CA ARG A 113 -0.57 4.19 4.21
C ARG A 113 -0.76 5.19 5.35
N LEU A 114 -0.83 6.48 5.01
CA LEU A 114 -1.08 7.56 5.96
C LEU A 114 -2.46 7.48 6.63
N ALA A 115 -3.52 7.31 5.84
CA ALA A 115 -4.89 7.27 6.36
C ALA A 115 -5.12 6.08 7.29
N LYS A 116 -4.55 4.91 6.95
CA LYS A 116 -4.68 3.68 7.73
C LYS A 116 -3.58 3.49 8.79
N LYS A 117 -2.60 4.39 8.85
CA LYS A 117 -1.40 4.28 9.70
C LYS A 117 -0.72 2.91 9.57
N ASN A 118 -0.64 2.40 8.35
CA ASN A 118 -0.07 1.09 8.05
C ASN A 118 0.89 1.19 6.85
N PRO A 119 2.20 0.93 7.05
CA PRO A 119 3.20 1.03 5.98
C PRO A 119 3.08 -0.02 4.88
N PHE A 120 2.39 -1.13 5.15
CA PHE A 120 2.29 -2.28 4.26
C PHE A 120 0.86 -2.51 3.78
N ILE A 121 0.01 -1.48 3.85
CA ILE A 121 -1.42 -1.61 3.64
C ILE A 121 -1.80 -2.21 2.28
N ILE A 122 -1.00 -1.99 1.23
CA ILE A 122 -1.29 -2.52 -0.11
C ILE A 122 -0.89 -3.98 -0.20
N GLU A 123 0.29 -4.30 0.32
CA GLU A 123 0.81 -5.66 0.39
C GLU A 123 -0.08 -6.54 1.28
N ASP A 124 -0.56 -6.01 2.41
CA ASP A 124 -1.53 -6.67 3.31
C ASP A 124 -2.83 -7.01 2.56
N ILE A 125 -3.35 -6.12 1.71
CA ILE A 125 -4.58 -6.35 0.95
C ILE A 125 -4.40 -7.42 -0.13
N ILE A 126 -3.27 -7.40 -0.83
CA ILE A 126 -2.97 -8.39 -1.88
C ILE A 126 -2.81 -9.79 -1.25
N VAL A 127 -2.08 -9.89 -0.14
CA VAL A 127 -1.90 -11.17 0.57
C VAL A 127 -3.21 -11.64 1.19
N SER A 128 -4.01 -10.71 1.73
CA SER A 128 -5.34 -11.01 2.24
C SER A 128 -6.26 -11.59 1.15
N PHE A 129 -6.27 -10.99 -0.05
CA PHE A 129 -6.96 -11.53 -1.22
C PHE A 129 -6.51 -12.96 -1.55
N ALA A 130 -5.22 -13.15 -1.78
CA ALA A 130 -4.65 -14.45 -2.13
C ALA A 130 -4.94 -15.53 -1.07
N SER A 131 -4.92 -15.18 0.22
CA SER A 131 -5.24 -16.11 1.32
C SER A 131 -6.71 -16.54 1.38
N LYS A 132 -7.60 -15.79 0.72
CA LYS A 132 -9.05 -16.04 0.69
C LYS A 132 -9.51 -16.61 -0.65
N ASP A 133 -8.65 -16.61 -1.66
CA ASP A 133 -8.88 -17.32 -2.91
C ASP A 133 -8.65 -18.82 -2.69
N ASN A 134 -9.71 -19.62 -2.86
CA ASN A 134 -9.68 -21.07 -2.66
C ASN A 134 -8.91 -21.81 -3.76
N ASP A 135 -8.78 -21.20 -4.94
CA ASP A 135 -8.09 -21.78 -6.07
C ASP A 135 -6.61 -21.36 -6.13
N TYR A 136 -6.18 -20.50 -5.19
CA TYR A 136 -4.81 -20.06 -5.10
C TYR A 136 -3.90 -21.11 -4.44
N LEU A 137 -2.86 -21.53 -5.17
CA LEU A 137 -1.96 -22.63 -4.79
C LEU A 137 -1.35 -22.50 -3.38
N TYR A 138 -1.05 -21.28 -2.95
CA TYR A 138 -0.37 -21.01 -1.67
C TYR A 138 -1.31 -20.50 -0.56
N GLN A 139 -2.63 -20.60 -0.74
CA GLN A 139 -3.66 -20.06 0.16
C GLN A 139 -3.34 -20.30 1.66
N ASN A 140 -3.02 -21.54 2.01
CA ASN A 140 -2.80 -21.96 3.40
C ASN A 140 -1.46 -21.51 4.01
N SER A 141 -0.52 -21.00 3.22
CA SER A 141 0.84 -20.69 3.68
C SER A 141 1.27 -19.24 3.44
N ILE A 142 0.60 -18.53 2.53
CA ILE A 142 1.01 -17.19 2.09
C ILE A 142 1.00 -16.19 3.25
N LEU A 143 0.00 -16.28 4.13
CA LEU A 143 -0.17 -15.36 5.25
C LEU A 143 0.96 -15.47 6.27
N ASP A 144 1.33 -16.70 6.65
CA ASP A 144 2.42 -16.95 7.59
C ASP A 144 3.75 -16.48 7.02
N ARG A 145 4.02 -16.81 5.75
CA ARG A 145 5.26 -16.43 5.06
C ARG A 145 5.39 -14.93 4.88
N TYR A 146 4.30 -14.25 4.55
CA TYR A 146 4.26 -12.80 4.48
C TYR A 146 4.46 -12.15 5.85
N THR A 147 3.85 -12.72 6.89
CA THR A 147 3.99 -12.23 8.27
C THR A 147 5.44 -12.35 8.76
N GLU A 148 6.12 -13.46 8.46
CA GLU A 148 7.56 -13.64 8.72
C GLU A 148 8.38 -12.56 8.01
N LEU A 149 8.13 -12.34 6.70
CA LEU A 149 8.83 -11.32 5.91
C LEU A 149 8.69 -9.91 6.49
N LYS A 150 7.44 -9.53 6.81
CA LYS A 150 7.10 -8.23 7.40
C LYS A 150 7.77 -8.05 8.76
N LYS A 151 7.76 -9.09 9.61
CA LYS A 151 8.40 -9.07 10.92
C LYS A 151 9.92 -8.94 10.81
N GLU A 152 10.55 -9.65 9.89
CA GLU A 152 11.99 -9.55 9.66
C GLU A 152 12.37 -8.13 9.24
N HIS A 153 11.63 -7.55 8.29
CA HIS A 153 11.86 -6.17 7.84
C HIS A 153 11.70 -5.15 8.96
N LEU A 154 10.59 -5.22 9.70
CA LEU A 154 10.33 -4.34 10.84
C LEU A 154 11.43 -4.46 11.90
N SER A 155 11.90 -5.68 12.20
CA SER A 155 12.97 -5.90 13.16
C SER A 155 14.29 -5.25 12.70
N LEU A 156 14.63 -5.35 11.42
CA LEU A 156 15.82 -4.69 10.86
C LEU A 156 15.70 -3.17 10.93
N PHE A 157 14.54 -2.62 10.56
CA PHE A 157 14.26 -1.19 10.64
C PHE A 157 14.37 -0.69 12.08
N GLU A 158 13.72 -1.33 13.03
CA GLU A 158 13.75 -0.96 14.45
C GLU A 158 15.16 -1.04 15.04
N LYS A 159 15.94 -2.08 14.73
CA LYS A 159 17.33 -2.21 15.17
C LYS A 159 18.19 -1.07 14.65
N LEU A 160 18.04 -0.71 13.38
CA LEU A 160 18.77 0.41 12.78
C LEU A 160 18.42 1.73 13.47
N ILE A 161 17.12 2.02 13.61
CA ILE A 161 16.66 3.24 14.28
C ILE A 161 17.15 3.29 15.74
N LYS A 162 17.08 2.18 16.47
CA LYS A 162 17.57 2.10 17.85
C LYS A 162 19.08 2.33 17.94
N SER A 163 19.86 1.76 17.03
CA SER A 163 21.31 1.97 16.98
C SER A 163 21.68 3.44 16.79
N ILE A 164 20.96 4.17 15.93
CA ILE A 164 21.15 5.62 15.78
C ILE A 164 20.72 6.37 17.05
N GLN A 165 19.63 5.94 17.69
CA GLN A 165 19.15 6.56 18.92
C GLN A 165 20.11 6.43 20.11
N GLU A 166 20.88 5.34 20.19
CA GLU A 166 21.86 5.10 21.25
C GLU A 166 22.96 6.17 21.25
N ASN A 167 23.37 6.65 20.08
CA ASN A 167 24.40 7.68 19.91
C ASN A 167 23.86 8.97 19.28
N LEU A 168 22.57 9.26 19.46
CA LEU A 168 21.86 10.30 18.70
C LEU A 168 22.53 11.68 18.74
N GLU A 169 23.11 12.07 19.87
CA GLU A 169 23.77 13.37 20.04
C GLU A 169 25.01 13.49 19.14
N GLN A 170 25.77 12.42 18.98
CA GLN A 170 26.91 12.38 18.06
C GLN A 170 26.44 12.28 16.61
N GLU A 171 25.38 11.51 16.38
CA GLU A 171 24.86 11.25 15.03
C GLU A 171 24.15 12.45 14.41
N ILE A 172 23.60 13.34 15.24
CA ILE A 172 22.86 14.53 14.79
C ILE A 172 23.77 15.74 14.56
N GLU A 173 24.93 15.80 15.23
CA GLU A 173 25.82 16.97 15.20
C GLU A 173 26.25 17.36 13.76
N PRO A 174 26.60 16.43 12.86
CA PRO A 174 26.94 16.77 11.47
C PRO A 174 25.77 17.41 10.70
N TYR A 175 24.53 17.26 11.19
CA TYR A 175 23.30 17.68 10.52
C TYR A 175 22.58 18.81 11.27
N ARG A 176 23.17 19.36 12.33
CA ARG A 176 22.53 20.32 13.25
C ARG A 176 21.97 21.56 12.56
N GLU A 177 22.62 22.02 11.49
CA GLU A 177 22.22 23.20 10.71
C GLU A 177 20.97 22.99 9.82
N ILE A 178 20.48 21.76 9.70
CA ILE A 178 19.39 21.41 8.79
C ILE A 178 18.05 21.77 9.45
N TYR A 179 17.14 22.37 8.67
CA TYR A 179 15.91 23.02 9.16
C TYR A 179 15.10 22.26 10.25
N PRO A 180 14.84 20.94 10.17
CA PRO A 180 14.16 20.22 11.25
C PRO A 180 14.97 20.09 12.56
N LEU A 181 16.28 20.31 12.50
CA LEU A 181 17.26 20.14 13.59
C LEU A 181 17.74 21.47 14.20
N LYS A 182 17.36 22.61 13.60
CA LYS A 182 17.64 23.96 14.12
C LYS A 182 17.03 24.24 15.50
N THR A 183 16.01 23.47 15.92
CA THR A 183 15.49 23.57 17.29
C THR A 183 16.40 22.82 18.25
N ASN A 184 16.67 23.39 19.43
CA ASN A 184 17.49 22.78 20.50
C ASN A 184 16.88 21.45 20.99
N PHE A 185 17.05 20.38 20.20
CA PHE A 185 16.56 19.04 20.51
C PHE A 185 17.20 18.50 21.80
N LEU A 186 18.47 18.84 22.03
CA LEU A 186 19.21 18.51 23.25
C LEU A 186 18.64 19.18 24.51
N ALA A 187 17.77 20.19 24.39
CA ALA A 187 17.12 20.81 25.55
C ALA A 187 15.97 19.97 26.12
N TYR A 188 15.48 18.94 25.40
CA TYR A 188 14.44 18.05 25.92
C TYR A 188 15.05 16.92 26.77
N ASN A 189 14.49 16.70 27.96
CA ASN A 189 14.87 15.56 28.79
C ASN A 189 14.49 14.23 28.08
N LYS A 190 15.41 13.25 28.09
CA LYS A 190 15.26 11.90 27.51
C LYS A 190 14.00 11.15 27.97
N ARG A 191 13.47 11.48 29.15
CA ARG A 191 12.24 10.88 29.70
C ARG A 191 10.94 11.46 29.11
N THR A 192 11.00 12.58 28.39
CA THR A 192 9.80 13.24 27.86
C THR A 192 9.28 12.53 26.60
N GLY A 193 7.95 12.49 26.44
CA GLY A 193 7.34 12.04 25.19
C GLY A 193 7.69 12.93 23.99
N ALA A 194 8.06 14.19 24.22
CA ALA A 194 8.57 15.08 23.18
C ALA A 194 9.93 14.63 22.65
N TYR A 195 10.87 14.31 23.55
CA TYR A 195 12.18 13.77 23.16
C TYR A 195 12.02 12.47 22.37
N ARG A 196 11.25 11.50 22.89
CA ARG A 196 11.03 10.19 22.22
C ARG A 196 10.45 10.31 20.81
N ARG A 197 9.49 11.23 20.60
CA ARG A 197 8.91 11.44 19.27
C ARG A 197 9.92 12.06 18.31
N LYS A 198 10.61 13.11 18.76
CA LYS A 198 11.62 13.79 17.93
C LYS A 198 12.82 12.88 17.65
N SER A 199 13.27 12.08 18.62
CA SER A 199 14.40 11.16 18.45
C SER A 199 14.14 10.15 17.34
N THR A 200 12.95 9.55 17.29
CA THR A 200 12.59 8.58 16.25
C THR A 200 12.60 9.21 14.87
N ILE A 201 11.96 10.36 14.70
CA ILE A 201 11.88 11.04 13.40
C ILE A 201 13.27 11.48 12.93
N CYS A 202 14.07 12.08 13.83
CA CYS A 202 15.46 12.45 13.53
C CYS A 202 16.30 11.23 13.16
N SER A 203 16.11 10.09 13.84
CA SER A 203 16.87 8.87 13.55
C SER A 203 16.54 8.28 12.19
N ILE A 204 15.26 8.27 11.79
CA ILE A 204 14.84 7.86 10.44
C ILE A 204 15.46 8.78 9.40
N TRP A 205 15.48 10.08 9.66
CA TRP A 205 16.05 11.06 8.75
C TRP A 205 17.59 10.96 8.67
N ILE A 206 18.29 10.72 9.79
CA ILE A 206 19.74 10.44 9.79
C ILE A 206 20.05 9.17 9.01
N ALA A 207 19.24 8.11 9.18
CA ALA A 207 19.40 6.86 8.42
C ALA A 207 19.33 7.11 6.90
N LEU A 208 18.45 8.01 6.45
CA LEU A 208 18.38 8.45 5.05
C LEU A 208 19.65 9.19 4.63
N MET A 209 20.09 10.18 5.41
CA MET A 209 21.28 10.99 5.08
C MET A 209 22.55 10.15 5.00
N LYS A 210 22.65 9.12 5.83
CA LYS A 210 23.72 8.13 5.82
C LYS A 210 23.58 7.07 4.72
N LYS A 211 22.52 7.14 3.90
CA LYS A 211 22.16 6.13 2.89
C LYS A 211 22.02 4.71 3.47
N GLN A 212 21.67 4.61 4.75
CA GLN A 212 21.41 3.34 5.43
C GLN A 212 20.01 2.80 5.15
N ILE A 213 19.08 3.67 4.77
CA ILE A 213 17.77 3.29 4.22
C ILE A 213 17.51 4.06 2.93
N PRO A 214 16.84 3.45 1.94
CA PRO A 214 16.46 4.14 0.72
C PRO A 214 15.28 5.10 0.95
N LYS A 215 15.06 6.00 0.00
CA LYS A 215 14.06 7.07 0.09
C LYS A 215 12.64 6.53 0.25
N GLU A 216 12.34 5.44 -0.44
CA GLU A 216 11.05 4.75 -0.48
C GLU A 216 10.65 4.25 0.91
N GLU A 217 11.60 3.75 1.69
CA GLU A 217 11.37 3.31 3.07
C GLU A 217 11.09 4.49 4.00
N VAL A 218 11.70 5.63 3.73
CA VAL A 218 11.38 6.86 4.47
C VAL A 218 9.97 7.33 4.16
N TYR A 219 9.55 7.38 2.88
CA TYR A 219 8.15 7.67 2.50
C TYR A 219 7.17 6.67 3.13
N ARG A 220 7.58 5.42 3.29
CA ARG A 220 6.76 4.37 3.91
C ARG A 220 6.59 4.60 5.41
N PHE A 221 7.66 4.94 6.13
CA PHE A 221 7.65 4.99 7.60
C PHE A 221 7.48 6.37 8.21
N LEU A 222 8.22 7.37 7.72
CA LEU A 222 8.32 8.69 8.32
C LEU A 222 6.95 9.38 8.50
N PRO A 223 6.03 9.38 7.52
CA PRO A 223 4.75 10.09 7.64
C PRO A 223 3.83 9.57 8.77
N MET A 224 4.08 8.36 9.28
CA MET A 224 3.29 7.75 10.36
C MET A 224 3.67 8.28 11.75
N TYR A 225 4.84 8.93 11.88
CA TYR A 225 5.30 9.47 13.14
C TYR A 225 4.88 10.94 13.33
N PRO A 226 4.57 11.40 14.57
CA PRO A 226 4.12 12.77 14.82
C PRO A 226 5.17 13.83 14.46
N GLY A 227 4.93 14.59 13.39
CA GLY A 227 5.89 15.56 12.83
C GLY A 227 6.61 15.07 11.58
N GLY A 228 6.47 13.78 11.22
CA GLY A 228 7.10 13.20 10.04
C GLY A 228 6.62 13.83 8.73
N LYS A 229 5.34 14.18 8.60
CA LYS A 229 4.79 14.90 7.43
C LYS A 229 5.50 16.23 7.15
N GLN A 230 5.95 16.94 8.20
CA GLN A 230 6.69 18.19 8.01
C GLN A 230 8.10 17.90 7.49
N MET A 231 8.72 16.82 7.97
CA MET A 231 10.02 16.38 7.49
C MET A 231 10.02 15.88 6.04
N MET A 232 8.90 15.34 5.55
CA MET A 232 8.76 14.90 4.15
C MET A 232 9.06 15.98 3.12
N LYS A 233 8.89 17.27 3.46
CA LYS A 233 9.18 18.39 2.56
C LYS A 233 10.67 18.55 2.24
N PHE A 234 11.54 17.88 2.99
CA PHE A 234 13.01 17.99 2.88
C PHE A 234 13.64 16.73 2.28
N ILE A 235 12.82 15.82 1.74
CA ILE A 235 13.21 14.52 1.19
C ILE A 235 12.77 14.47 -0.28
#